data_AF-K1SG43-F1
#
_entry.id   AF-K1SG43-F1
#
_cell.length_a   1.000
_cell.length_b   1.000
_cell.length_c   1.000
_cell.angle_alpha   90.00
_cell.angle_beta   90.00
_cell.angle_gamma   90.00
#
_symmetry.space_group_name_H-M   'P 1'
#
loop_
_entity.id
_entity.type
_entity.pdbx_description
1 polymer ?
#
loop_
_entity_poly.entity_id
_entity_poly.type
_entity_poly.pdbx_seq_one_letter_code
_entity_poly.pdbx_strand_id
1 'polypeptide(L)'
;HQEVEIANFLYLNTIEYEYEPIYRYDIMYARKPYTPDFAIRQGEKVAYVEHFGITQDGKNDRYSDDQLKTYKKAINDKIRLHQQHGTTLIYTFSQYADKRSLTEHLKEELESHGFVLTPRSNKEIMEKLVSSEENRYIRKLVNLICRFIGNFKTNGYTVDEFNRMYHSTQNVRTRLFLDICQDCFLE
;
A
#
# COMPACT_ATOMS: atom_id res chain seq x y z
N HIS A 1 4.93 -4.33 -7.49
CA HIS A 1 4.55 -2.94 -7.16
C HIS A 1 3.14 -2.86 -6.58
N GLN A 2 2.15 -3.48 -7.22
CA GLN A 2 0.76 -3.41 -6.78
C GLN A 2 0.51 -4.09 -5.42
N GLU A 3 1.13 -5.24 -5.13
CA GLU A 3 1.09 -5.84 -3.77
C GLU A 3 1.67 -4.92 -2.69
N VAL A 4 2.73 -4.16 -2.99
CA VAL A 4 3.28 -3.16 -2.07
C VAL A 4 2.30 -2.01 -1.84
N GLU A 5 1.59 -1.59 -2.89
CA GLU A 5 0.53 -0.59 -2.79
C GLU A 5 -0.62 -1.09 -1.91
N ILE A 6 -1.03 -2.35 -2.06
CA ILE A 6 -2.03 -3.01 -1.20
C ILE A 6 -1.54 -3.07 0.25
N ALA A 7 -0.31 -3.54 0.49
CA ALA A 7 0.27 -3.62 1.83
C ALA A 7 0.32 -2.23 2.51
N ASN A 8 0.76 -1.21 1.78
CA ASN A 8 0.75 0.18 2.25
C ASN A 8 -0.67 0.65 2.56
N PHE A 9 -1.64 0.37 1.70
CA PHE A 9 -3.04 0.75 1.92
C PHE A 9 -3.60 0.10 3.19
N LEU A 10 -3.39 -1.20 3.37
CA LEU A 10 -3.83 -1.93 4.56
C LEU A 10 -3.17 -1.37 5.82
N TYR A 11 -1.85 -1.15 5.77
CA TYR A 11 -1.10 -0.54 6.86
C TYR A 11 -1.64 0.84 7.23
N LEU A 12 -1.78 1.73 6.25
CA LEU A 12 -2.24 3.11 6.45
C LEU A 12 -3.68 3.19 6.98
N ASN A 13 -4.51 2.18 6.74
CA ASN A 13 -5.90 2.12 7.21
C ASN A 13 -6.09 1.23 8.46
N THR A 14 -5.01 0.91 9.16
CA THR A 14 -5.05 0.14 10.42
C THR A 14 -5.71 -1.23 10.25
N ILE A 15 -5.53 -1.86 9.09
CA ILE A 15 -5.93 -3.24 8.85
C ILE A 15 -4.74 -4.14 9.18
N GLU A 16 -4.94 -5.10 10.09
CA GLU A 16 -3.92 -6.10 10.38
C GLU A 16 -3.84 -7.07 9.20
N TYR A 17 -2.61 -7.37 8.76
CA TYR A 17 -2.40 -8.29 7.66
C TYR A 17 -1.17 -9.16 7.86
N GLU A 18 -1.22 -10.34 7.24
CA GLU A 18 -0.14 -11.31 7.13
C GLU A 18 0.13 -11.53 5.65
N TYR A 19 1.41 -11.41 5.23
CA TYR A 19 1.81 -11.57 3.82
C TYR A 19 2.11 -13.03 3.49
N GLU A 20 1.58 -13.51 2.37
CA GLU A 20 1.73 -14.90 1.89
C GLU A 20 1.53 -15.99 2.96
N PRO A 21 0.47 -15.93 3.80
CA PRO A 21 0.24 -16.99 4.78
C PRO A 21 -0.07 -18.31 4.09
N ILE A 22 0.36 -19.42 4.70
CA ILE A 22 -0.06 -20.74 4.25
C ILE A 22 -1.56 -20.88 4.50
N TYR A 23 -2.33 -21.05 3.42
CA TYR A 23 -3.77 -21.28 3.53
C TYR A 23 -4.05 -22.68 4.07
N ARG A 24 -5.12 -22.80 4.87
CA ARG A 24 -5.44 -24.05 5.58
C ARG A 24 -5.81 -25.21 4.66
N TYR A 25 -6.34 -24.91 3.48
CA TYR A 25 -6.85 -25.93 2.55
C TYR A 25 -6.01 -25.95 1.28
N ASP A 26 -5.69 -27.14 0.80
CA ASP A 26 -4.91 -27.31 -0.42
C ASP A 26 -5.77 -27.20 -1.68
N ILE A 27 -5.19 -26.63 -2.74
CA ILE A 27 -5.74 -26.75 -4.09
C ILE A 27 -5.45 -28.16 -4.60
N MET A 28 -6.49 -28.88 -5.02
CA MET A 28 -6.36 -30.25 -5.51
C MET A 28 -5.34 -30.34 -6.65
N TYR A 29 -4.40 -31.30 -6.56
CA TYR A 29 -3.30 -31.51 -7.51
C TYR A 29 -2.24 -30.40 -7.57
N ALA A 30 -2.29 -29.40 -6.69
CA ALA A 30 -1.22 -28.42 -6.58
C ALA A 30 0.05 -29.06 -5.99
N ARG A 31 1.22 -28.65 -6.51
CA ARG A 31 2.53 -29.11 -6.01
C ARG A 31 3.00 -28.37 -4.76
N LYS A 32 2.40 -27.22 -4.47
CA LYS A 32 2.73 -26.34 -3.35
C LYS A 32 1.44 -25.95 -2.64
N PRO A 33 1.50 -25.68 -1.32
CA PRO A 33 0.40 -25.09 -0.59
C PRO A 33 -0.05 -23.79 -1.26
N TYR A 34 -1.35 -23.52 -1.21
CA TYR A 34 -1.88 -22.24 -1.63
C TYR A 34 -1.53 -21.17 -0.59
N THR A 35 -0.95 -20.07 -1.06
CA THR A 35 -0.64 -18.88 -0.27
C THR A 35 -1.36 -17.69 -0.92
N PRO A 36 -2.48 -17.20 -0.34
CA PRO A 36 -3.04 -15.93 -0.77
C PRO A 36 -2.04 -14.80 -0.50
N ASP A 37 -2.11 -13.71 -1.26
CA ASP A 37 -1.16 -12.61 -1.10
C ASP A 37 -1.22 -12.00 0.29
N PHE A 38 -2.43 -11.86 0.85
CA PHE A 38 -2.63 -11.42 2.22
C PHE A 38 -3.75 -12.19 2.93
N ALA A 39 -3.60 -12.40 4.24
CA ALA A 39 -4.74 -12.59 5.14
C ALA A 39 -4.92 -11.34 5.99
N ILE A 40 -6.11 -10.76 5.98
CA ILE A 40 -6.46 -9.57 6.75
C ILE A 40 -7.36 -9.91 7.93
N ARG A 41 -7.18 -9.19 9.04
CA ARG A 41 -7.91 -9.39 10.28
C ARG A 41 -8.37 -8.06 10.87
N GLN A 42 -9.60 -8.03 11.38
CA GLN A 42 -10.13 -6.90 12.15
C GLN A 42 -11.14 -7.39 13.18
N GLY A 43 -10.71 -7.49 14.45
CA GLY A 43 -11.47 -8.16 15.49
C GLY A 43 -11.65 -9.64 15.15
N GLU A 44 -12.90 -10.11 15.11
CA GLU A 44 -13.23 -11.50 14.74
C GLU A 44 -13.32 -11.73 13.22
N LYS A 45 -13.27 -10.65 12.41
CA LYS A 45 -13.38 -10.76 10.95
C LYS A 45 -12.05 -11.17 10.36
N VAL A 46 -12.09 -12.16 9.47
CA VAL A 46 -10.94 -12.63 8.70
C VAL A 46 -11.34 -12.70 7.23
N ALA A 47 -10.51 -12.14 6.36
CA ALA A 47 -10.64 -12.31 4.91
C ALA A 47 -9.26 -12.51 4.29
N TYR A 48 -9.24 -12.98 3.05
CA TYR A 48 -8.05 -13.17 2.26
C TYR A 48 -8.08 -12.20 1.09
N VAL A 49 -6.94 -11.60 0.77
CA VAL A 49 -6.79 -10.68 -0.36
C VAL A 49 -5.87 -11.31 -1.39
N GLU A 50 -6.29 -11.26 -2.65
CA GLU A 50 -5.54 -11.76 -3.79
C GLU A 50 -5.50 -10.70 -4.91
N HIS A 51 -4.34 -10.50 -5.51
CA HIS A 51 -4.12 -9.58 -6.61
C HIS A 51 -3.85 -10.35 -7.90
N PHE A 52 -4.74 -10.19 -8.86
CA PHE A 52 -4.61 -10.82 -10.16
C PHE A 52 -3.88 -9.88 -11.13
N GLY A 53 -2.76 -10.36 -11.68
CA GLY A 53 -1.95 -9.64 -12.66
C GLY A 53 -2.61 -9.46 -14.04
N ILE A 54 -3.90 -9.74 -14.19
CA ILE A 54 -4.69 -9.52 -15.40
C ILE A 54 -5.65 -8.36 -15.18
N THR A 55 -6.07 -7.74 -16.27
CA THR A 55 -7.12 -6.71 -16.23
C THR A 55 -8.45 -7.33 -15.80
N GLN A 56 -9.40 -6.50 -15.36
CA GLN A 56 -10.74 -6.94 -14.96
C GLN A 56 -11.51 -7.62 -16.11
N ASP A 57 -11.30 -7.22 -17.36
CA ASP A 57 -11.83 -7.90 -18.55
C ASP A 57 -11.03 -9.17 -18.92
N GLY A 58 -10.06 -9.53 -18.10
CA GLY A 58 -9.29 -10.77 -18.15
C GLY A 58 -8.29 -10.80 -19.29
N LYS A 59 -7.64 -9.69 -19.61
CA LYS A 59 -6.56 -9.59 -20.61
C LYS A 59 -5.21 -9.36 -19.94
N ASN A 60 -4.15 -9.73 -20.65
CA ASN A 60 -2.78 -9.43 -20.29
C ASN A 60 -1.87 -9.59 -21.52
N ASP A 61 -1.13 -8.54 -21.87
CA ASP A 61 -0.32 -8.50 -23.10
C ASP A 61 0.91 -9.42 -23.07
N ARG A 62 1.24 -10.00 -21.92
CA ARG A 62 2.41 -10.88 -21.73
C ARG A 62 2.07 -12.36 -21.89
N TYR A 63 0.80 -12.74 -21.92
CA TYR A 63 0.36 -14.13 -21.99
C TYR A 63 -0.16 -14.48 -23.38
N SER A 64 0.16 -15.70 -23.85
CA SER A 64 -0.58 -16.30 -24.95
C SER A 64 -2.00 -16.68 -24.52
N ASP A 65 -2.89 -16.92 -25.48
CA ASP A 65 -4.29 -17.31 -25.19
C ASP A 65 -4.40 -18.55 -24.30
N ASP A 66 -3.54 -19.54 -24.50
CA ASP A 66 -3.56 -20.77 -23.70
C ASP A 66 -2.98 -20.57 -22.29
N GLN A 67 -1.97 -19.71 -22.15
CA GLN A 67 -1.48 -19.27 -20.83
C GLN A 67 -2.57 -18.51 -20.09
N LEU A 68 -3.29 -17.63 -20.77
CA LEU A 68 -4.37 -16.84 -20.19
C LEU A 68 -5.56 -17.72 -19.77
N LYS A 69 -5.92 -18.74 -20.55
CA LYS A 69 -6.94 -19.75 -20.15
C LYS A 69 -6.51 -20.50 -18.90
N THR A 70 -5.26 -20.94 -18.83
CA THR A 70 -4.72 -21.65 -17.67
C THR A 70 -4.71 -20.75 -16.43
N TYR A 71 -4.32 -19.49 -16.60
CA TYR A 71 -4.34 -18.49 -15.54
C TYR A 71 -5.75 -18.19 -15.02
N LYS A 72 -6.72 -17.98 -15.92
CA LYS A 72 -8.14 -17.82 -15.57
C LYS A 72 -8.71 -19.04 -14.86
N LYS A 73 -8.29 -20.25 -15.25
CA LYS A 73 -8.68 -21.47 -14.54
C LYS A 73 -8.15 -21.46 -13.11
N ALA A 74 -6.87 -21.13 -12.91
CA ALA A 74 -6.27 -21.05 -11.58
C ALA A 74 -6.96 -20.00 -10.68
N ILE A 75 -7.36 -18.85 -11.22
CA ILE A 75 -8.17 -17.86 -10.51
C ILE A 75 -9.49 -18.47 -10.03
N ASN A 76 -10.22 -19.11 -10.94
CA ASN A 76 -11.51 -19.72 -10.61
C ASN A 76 -11.39 -20.85 -9.59
N ASP A 77 -10.31 -21.63 -9.65
CA ASP A 77 -10.02 -22.69 -8.68
C ASP A 77 -9.81 -22.10 -7.27
N LYS A 78 -9.10 -20.97 -7.16
CA LYS A 78 -8.95 -20.22 -5.89
C LYS A 78 -10.30 -19.70 -5.37
N ILE A 79 -11.09 -19.06 -6.23
CA ILE A 79 -12.42 -18.52 -5.84
C ILE A 79 -13.32 -19.66 -5.33
N ARG A 80 -13.35 -20.78 -6.04
CA ARG A 80 -14.15 -21.96 -5.65
C ARG A 80 -13.67 -22.56 -4.34
N LEU A 81 -12.36 -22.62 -4.11
CA LEU A 81 -11.79 -23.12 -2.85
C LEU A 81 -12.30 -22.31 -1.66
N HIS A 82 -12.27 -20.97 -1.75
CA HIS A 82 -12.79 -20.11 -0.68
C HIS A 82 -14.30 -20.29 -0.48
N GLN A 83 -15.07 -20.36 -1.56
CA GLN A 83 -16.52 -20.63 -1.50
C GLN A 83 -16.83 -21.98 -0.84
N GLN A 84 -16.09 -23.04 -1.17
CA GLN A 84 -16.28 -24.38 -0.60
C GLN A 84 -16.01 -24.43 0.90
N HIS A 85 -15.08 -23.61 1.38
CA HIS A 85 -14.69 -23.57 2.80
C HIS A 85 -15.35 -22.43 3.58
N GLY A 86 -16.22 -21.64 2.94
CA GLY A 86 -16.93 -20.53 3.58
C GLY A 86 -16.01 -19.40 4.05
N THR A 87 -14.85 -19.24 3.43
CA THR A 87 -13.90 -18.17 3.71
C THR A 87 -14.11 -16.99 2.76
N THR A 88 -13.89 -15.78 3.25
CA THR A 88 -14.03 -14.56 2.45
C THR A 88 -12.77 -14.31 1.63
N LEU A 89 -12.92 -14.24 0.30
CA LEU A 89 -11.89 -13.83 -0.63
C LEU A 89 -12.26 -12.48 -1.24
N ILE A 90 -11.43 -11.48 -1.00
CA ILE A 90 -11.43 -10.19 -1.69
C ILE A 90 -10.34 -10.28 -2.77
N TYR A 91 -10.63 -9.87 -3.99
CA TYR A 91 -9.62 -9.89 -5.03
C TYR A 91 -9.61 -8.61 -5.85
N THR A 92 -8.42 -8.29 -6.36
CA THR A 92 -8.17 -7.10 -7.16
C THR A 92 -7.54 -7.46 -8.51
N PHE A 93 -7.58 -6.53 -9.46
CA PHE A 93 -7.03 -6.71 -10.80
C PHE A 93 -5.92 -5.70 -11.07
N SER A 94 -5.07 -6.00 -12.06
CA SER A 94 -3.98 -5.09 -12.46
C SER A 94 -4.50 -3.80 -13.08
N GLN A 95 -5.69 -3.83 -13.69
CA GLN A 95 -6.39 -2.67 -14.24
C GLN A 95 -7.90 -2.91 -14.25
N TYR A 96 -8.66 -1.86 -13.95
CA TYR A 96 -10.12 -1.88 -13.96
C TYR A 96 -10.70 -1.18 -15.19
N ALA A 97 -11.91 -1.59 -15.60
CA ALA A 97 -12.57 -1.06 -16.80
C ALA A 97 -12.93 0.43 -16.68
N ASP A 98 -13.21 0.88 -15.46
CA ASP A 98 -13.52 2.27 -15.12
C ASP A 98 -12.27 3.17 -14.97
N LYS A 99 -11.07 2.58 -15.12
CA LYS A 99 -9.76 3.23 -14.98
C LYS A 99 -9.51 3.88 -13.62
N ARG A 100 -10.32 3.56 -12.60
CA ARG A 100 -10.05 3.98 -11.22
C ARG A 100 -8.85 3.22 -10.67
N SER A 101 -8.27 3.76 -9.60
CA SER A 101 -7.07 3.21 -8.99
C SER A 101 -7.34 1.87 -8.29
N LEU A 102 -6.28 1.08 -8.12
CA LEU A 102 -6.32 -0.16 -7.34
C LEU A 102 -6.81 0.07 -5.91
N THR A 103 -6.37 1.16 -5.28
CA THR A 103 -6.71 1.51 -3.90
C THR A 103 -8.16 1.94 -3.73
N GLU A 104 -8.77 2.60 -4.72
CA GLU A 104 -10.21 2.90 -4.71
C GLU A 104 -11.06 1.62 -4.74
N HIS A 105 -10.74 0.67 -5.63
CA HIS A 105 -11.45 -0.61 -5.68
C HIS A 105 -11.22 -1.44 -4.42
N LEU A 106 -9.98 -1.51 -3.93
CA LEU A 106 -9.67 -2.20 -2.68
C LEU A 106 -10.44 -1.62 -1.49
N LYS A 107 -10.56 -0.28 -1.43
CA LYS A 107 -11.36 0.40 -0.42
C LYS A 107 -12.82 -0.06 -0.45
N GLU A 108 -13.45 -0.01 -1.62
CA GLU A 108 -14.86 -0.38 -1.79
C GLU A 108 -15.11 -1.84 -1.42
N GLU A 109 -14.22 -2.74 -1.83
CA GLU A 109 -14.31 -4.16 -1.48
C GLU A 109 -14.13 -4.41 0.02
N LEU A 110 -13.20 -3.72 0.67
CA LEU A 110 -13.02 -3.84 2.12
C LEU A 110 -14.26 -3.33 2.88
N GLU A 111 -14.78 -2.16 2.50
CA GLU A 111 -15.96 -1.56 3.13
C GLU A 111 -17.22 -2.42 2.90
N SER A 112 -17.39 -3.00 1.70
CA SER A 112 -18.53 -3.88 1.38
C SER A 112 -18.52 -5.18 2.19
N HIS A 113 -17.34 -5.68 2.55
CA HIS A 113 -17.16 -6.81 3.45
C HIS A 113 -17.13 -6.40 4.93
N GLY A 114 -17.43 -5.13 5.23
CA GLY A 114 -17.60 -4.61 6.57
C GLY A 114 -16.31 -4.33 7.31
N PHE A 115 -15.16 -4.21 6.63
CA PHE A 115 -13.95 -3.70 7.24
C PHE A 115 -14.05 -2.18 7.42
N VAL A 116 -13.66 -1.69 8.58
CA VAL A 116 -13.64 -0.27 8.90
C VAL A 116 -12.23 0.28 8.63
N LEU A 117 -12.14 1.20 7.68
CA LEU A 117 -10.87 1.85 7.33
C LEU A 117 -10.64 3.03 8.27
N THR A 118 -9.64 2.92 9.15
CA THR A 118 -9.26 3.99 10.07
C THR A 118 -7.87 4.49 9.70
N PRO A 119 -7.75 5.68 9.08
CA PRO A 119 -6.47 6.24 8.72
C PRO A 119 -5.55 6.36 9.94
N ARG A 120 -4.34 5.83 9.83
CA ARG A 120 -3.29 6.02 10.84
C ARG A 120 -2.91 7.50 10.92
N SER A 121 -2.54 7.94 12.10
CA SER A 121 -2.04 9.29 12.27
C SER A 121 -0.67 9.46 11.60
N ASN A 122 -0.39 10.66 11.07
CA ASN A 122 0.93 11.00 10.52
C ASN A 122 2.05 10.71 11.53
N LYS A 123 1.79 10.95 12.82
CA LYS A 123 2.73 10.67 13.90
C LYS A 123 3.13 9.19 13.95
N GLU A 124 2.17 8.27 13.94
CA GLU A 124 2.44 6.83 13.99
C GLU A 124 3.19 6.34 12.75
N ILE A 125 2.82 6.85 11.57
CA ILE A 125 3.49 6.53 10.30
C ILE A 125 4.96 6.97 10.36
N MET A 126 5.22 8.20 10.83
CA MET A 126 6.58 8.73 10.96
C MET A 126 7.41 7.97 11.99
N GLU A 127 6.82 7.63 13.14
CA GLU A 127 7.47 6.80 14.16
C GLU A 127 7.86 5.43 13.59
N LYS A 128 6.99 4.79 12.80
CA LYS A 128 7.31 3.51 12.15
C LYS A 128 8.45 3.65 11.14
N LEU A 129 8.42 4.68 10.29
CA LEU A 129 9.45 4.92 9.27
C LEU A 129 10.83 5.18 9.90
N VAL A 130 10.88 5.90 11.02
CA VAL A 130 12.14 6.25 11.71
C VAL A 130 12.66 5.11 12.59
N SER A 131 11.77 4.29 13.16
CA SER A 131 12.12 3.20 14.08
C SER A 131 12.67 1.94 13.40
N SER A 132 12.33 1.69 12.13
CA SER A 132 12.89 0.56 11.38
C SER A 132 14.39 0.77 11.09
N GLU A 133 15.24 -0.19 11.49
CA GLU A 133 16.71 -0.10 11.38
C GLU A 133 17.22 0.03 9.93
N GLU A 134 16.47 -0.50 8.96
CA GLU A 134 16.79 -0.44 7.52
C GLU A 134 16.72 0.99 6.95
N ASN A 135 16.09 1.91 7.66
CA ASN A 135 15.82 3.29 7.23
C ASN A 135 16.82 4.31 7.79
N ARG A 136 18.09 3.94 7.96
CA ARG A 136 19.15 4.84 8.46
C ARG A 136 19.22 6.16 7.68
N TYR A 137 18.96 6.15 6.38
CA TYR A 137 18.92 7.36 5.55
C TYR A 137 17.68 8.22 5.81
N ILE A 138 16.52 7.61 5.99
CA ILE A 138 15.29 8.33 6.36
C ILE A 138 15.48 8.97 7.73
N ARG A 139 16.04 8.25 8.71
CA ARG A 139 16.35 8.83 10.02
C ARG A 139 17.30 10.02 9.93
N LYS A 140 18.32 9.96 9.07
CA LYS A 140 19.22 11.10 8.81
C LYS A 140 18.47 12.28 8.17
N LEU A 141 17.58 12.02 7.21
CA LEU A 141 16.77 13.05 6.56
C LEU A 141 15.78 13.70 7.54
N VAL A 142 15.06 12.90 8.32
CA VAL A 142 14.14 13.39 9.36
C VAL A 142 14.90 14.25 10.38
N ASN A 143 16.06 13.79 10.86
CA ASN A 143 16.90 14.59 11.75
C ASN A 143 17.36 15.91 11.11
N LEU A 144 17.67 15.91 9.82
CA LEU A 144 18.03 17.12 9.09
C LEU A 144 16.85 18.10 8.99
N ILE A 145 15.66 17.62 8.64
CA ILE A 145 14.43 18.41 8.56
C ILE A 145 14.09 19.00 9.94
N CYS A 146 14.07 18.18 10.99
CA CYS A 146 13.76 18.65 12.35
C CYS A 146 14.77 19.70 12.84
N ARG A 147 16.07 19.52 12.57
CA ARG A 147 17.10 20.52 12.91
C ARG A 147 16.93 21.80 12.11
N PHE A 148 16.63 21.69 10.82
CA PHE A 148 16.40 22.84 9.96
C PHE A 148 15.18 23.64 10.47
N ILE A 149 14.04 23.00 10.66
CA ILE A 149 12.80 23.63 11.16
C ILE A 149 13.02 24.22 12.56
N GLY A 150 13.70 23.50 13.46
CA GLY A 150 14.01 23.99 14.80
C GLY A 150 14.85 25.28 14.77
N ASN A 151 15.90 25.32 13.97
CA ASN A 151 16.71 26.52 13.77
C ASN A 151 15.93 27.64 13.07
N PHE A 152 15.08 27.28 12.10
CA PHE A 152 14.26 28.23 11.36
C PHE A 152 13.28 28.96 12.28
N LYS A 153 12.59 28.21 13.15
CA LYS A 153 11.70 28.75 14.21
C LYS A 153 12.47 29.59 15.23
N THR A 154 13.63 29.12 15.69
CA THR A 154 14.45 29.83 16.69
C THR A 154 14.97 31.17 16.17
N ASN A 155 15.27 31.25 14.87
CA ASN A 155 15.69 32.49 14.21
C ASN A 155 14.53 33.43 13.87
N GLY A 156 13.28 33.07 14.18
CA GLY A 156 12.10 33.90 13.97
C GLY A 156 11.66 34.02 12.51
N TYR A 157 12.06 33.07 11.64
CA TYR A 157 11.64 33.08 10.24
C TYR A 157 10.18 32.62 10.07
N THR A 158 9.48 33.23 9.12
CA THR A 158 8.08 32.94 8.80
C THR A 158 7.96 32.08 7.54
N VAL A 159 6.73 31.67 7.19
CA VAL A 159 6.48 30.84 5.99
C VAL A 159 6.97 31.51 4.71
N ASP A 160 6.88 32.85 4.61
CA ASP A 160 7.33 33.62 3.44
C ASP A 160 8.82 33.42 3.13
N GLU A 161 9.61 33.04 4.14
CA GLU A 161 11.06 32.87 4.01
C GLU A 161 11.41 31.60 3.25
N PHE A 162 10.56 30.58 3.27
CA PHE A 162 10.72 29.42 2.40
C PHE A 162 10.71 29.83 0.93
N ASN A 163 9.76 30.68 0.54
CA ASN A 163 9.63 31.13 -0.84
C ASN A 163 10.84 31.99 -1.26
N ARG A 164 11.33 32.86 -0.37
CA ARG A 164 12.57 33.62 -0.61
C ARG A 164 13.78 32.70 -0.79
N MET A 165 13.97 31.72 0.09
CA MET A 165 15.10 30.78 0.02
C MET A 165 15.02 29.86 -1.22
N TYR A 166 13.81 29.48 -1.63
CA TYR A 166 13.58 28.66 -2.81
C TYR A 166 14.06 29.36 -4.09
N HIS A 167 13.74 30.65 -4.22
CA HIS A 167 14.12 31.46 -5.36
C HIS A 167 15.58 31.92 -5.33
N SER A 168 16.24 31.91 -4.16
CA SER A 168 17.66 32.27 -4.03
C SER A 168 18.62 31.17 -4.48
N THR A 169 18.14 29.97 -4.80
CA THR A 169 18.95 28.84 -5.26
C THR A 169 18.44 28.30 -6.59
N GLN A 170 19.35 27.79 -7.43
CA GLN A 170 19.03 27.05 -8.65
C GLN A 170 19.16 25.53 -8.47
N ASN A 171 19.62 25.08 -7.30
CA ASN A 171 19.80 23.65 -7.04
C ASN A 171 18.45 22.98 -6.79
N VAL A 172 18.06 22.08 -7.69
CA VAL A 172 16.78 21.35 -7.64
C VAL A 172 16.62 20.53 -6.35
N ARG A 173 17.71 19.97 -5.80
CA ARG A 173 17.66 19.21 -4.53
C ARG A 173 17.38 20.13 -3.35
N THR A 174 17.98 21.31 -3.32
CA THR A 174 17.74 22.30 -2.27
C THR A 174 16.30 22.82 -2.33
N ARG A 175 15.78 23.06 -3.54
CA ARG A 175 14.38 23.42 -3.76
C ARG A 175 13.42 22.37 -3.21
N LEU A 176 13.58 21.11 -3.62
CA LEU A 176 12.77 20.00 -3.10
C LEU A 176 12.88 19.87 -1.57
N PHE A 177 14.07 20.05 -1.01
CA PHE A 177 14.24 20.03 0.45
C PHE A 177 13.47 21.16 1.15
N LEU A 178 13.45 22.36 0.57
CA LEU A 178 12.69 23.50 1.10
C LEU A 178 11.18 23.26 1.01
N ASP A 179 10.69 22.69 -0.09
CA ASP A 179 9.28 22.33 -0.24
C ASP A 179 8.84 21.35 0.85
N ILE A 180 9.60 20.27 1.06
CA ILE A 180 9.35 19.29 2.13
C ILE A 180 9.36 19.96 3.51
N CYS A 181 10.33 20.84 3.77
CA CYS A 181 10.43 21.53 5.06
C CYS A 181 9.30 22.54 5.28
N GLN A 182 8.79 23.18 4.22
CA GLN A 182 7.66 24.09 4.28
C GLN A 182 6.40 23.34 4.66
N ASP A 183 6.12 22.20 4.01
CA ASP A 183 4.98 21.35 4.34
C ASP A 183 5.06 20.87 5.81
N CYS A 184 6.23 20.38 6.24
CA CYS A 184 6.45 19.98 7.63
C CYS A 184 6.42 21.14 8.64
N PHE A 185 6.56 22.39 8.23
CA PHE A 185 6.48 23.55 9.12
C PHE A 185 5.02 23.97 9.37
N LEU A 186 4.14 23.73 8.38
CA LEU A 186 2.73 24.10 8.40
C LEU A 186 1.84 23.08 9.15
N GLU A 187 2.30 21.84 9.29
CA GLU A 187 1.73 20.84 10.23
C GLU A 187 2.11 21.11 11.70
#